data_AF-A0A1C6H421-F1
#
_entry.id   AF-A0A1C6H421-F1
#
_cell.length_a   1.000
_cell.length_b   1.000
_cell.length_c   1.000
_cell.angle_alpha   90.00
_cell.angle_beta   90.00
_cell.angle_gamma   90.00
#
_symmetry.space_group_name_H-M   'P 1'
#
loop_
_entity.id
_entity.type
_entity.pdbx_description
1 polymer ?
#
loop_
_entity_poly.entity_id
_entity_poly.type
_entity_poly.pdbx_seq_one_letter_code
_entity_poly.pdbx_strand_id
1 'polypeptide(L)' 'MKENEIKEVLGRFNQYLNEQLWMDFELIEFSRGELKIIGSIDISTKPNIELVFNDVFLASTPFN' A
#
# COMPACT_ATOMS: atom_id res chain seq x y z
N MET A 1 -20.11 4.73 -6.67
CA MET A 1 -19.42 6.00 -6.40
C MET A 1 -19.18 6.71 -7.71
N LYS A 2 -19.29 8.04 -7.73
CA LYS A 2 -18.95 8.85 -8.91
C LYS A 2 -17.42 8.98 -9.00
N GLU A 3 -16.89 9.12 -10.22
CA GLU A 3 -15.44 9.20 -10.46
C GLU A 3 -14.74 10.27 -9.61
N ASN A 4 -15.40 11.41 -9.40
CA ASN A 4 -14.87 12.49 -8.57
C ASN A 4 -14.78 12.13 -7.08
N GLU A 5 -15.73 11.34 -6.55
CA GLU A 5 -15.68 10.88 -5.16
C GLU A 5 -14.51 9.90 -4.97
N ILE A 6 -14.24 9.06 -5.97
CA ILE A 6 -13.09 8.15 -5.95
C ILE A 6 -11.78 8.94 -5.93
N LYS A 7 -11.65 9.96 -6.80
CA LYS A 7 -10.44 10.81 -6.86
C LYS A 7 -10.20 11.55 -5.54
N GLU A 8 -11.26 12.06 -4.92
CA GLU A 8 -11.16 12.80 -3.66
C GLU A 8 -10.74 11.89 -2.49
N VAL A 9 -11.30 10.68 -2.42
CA VAL A 9 -10.90 9.67 -1.41
C VAL A 9 -9.44 9.24 -1.61
N LEU A 10 -9.04 8.95 -2.85
CA LEU A 10 -7.66 8.58 -3.16
C LEU A 10 -6.68 9.72 -2.83
N GLY A 11 -7.05 10.97 -3.10
CA GLY A 11 -6.24 12.13 -2.75
C GLY A 11 -5.97 12.24 -1.25
N ARG A 12 -6.99 12.08 -0.42
CA ARG A 12 -6.86 12.12 1.05
C ARG A 12 -6.04 10.94 1.59
N PHE A 13 -6.21 9.76 1.01
CA PHE A 13 -5.43 8.58 1.36
C PHE A 13 -3.94 8.78 1.05
N ASN A 14 -3.62 9.25 -0.16
CA ASN A 14 -2.25 9.53 -0.58
C ASN A 14 -1.60 10.63 0.28
N GLN A 15 -2.35 11.68 0.64
CA GLN A 15 -1.84 12.71 1.53
C GLN A 15 -1.50 12.13 2.92
N TYR A 16 -2.39 11.33 3.50
CA TYR A 16 -2.16 10.69 4.79
C TYR A 16 -0.92 9.78 4.75
N LEU A 17 -0.79 8.94 3.72
CA LEU A 17 0.38 8.07 3.56
C LEU A 17 1.69 8.87 3.44
N ASN A 18 1.69 9.98 2.71
CA ASN A 18 2.88 10.85 2.59
C ASN A 18 3.28 11.52 3.91
N GLU A 19 2.33 11.76 4.82
CA GLU A 19 2.60 12.30 6.16
C GLU A 19 3.09 11.23 7.13
N GLN A 20 2.80 9.95 6.86
CA GLN A 20 3.21 8.82 7.68
C GLN A 20 4.39 8.06 7.06
N LEU A 21 5.51 8.76 6.79
CA LEU A 21 6.75 8.16 6.26
C LEU A 21 7.39 7.09 7.18
N TRP A 22 6.86 6.92 8.40
CA TRP A 22 7.25 5.88 9.35
C TRP A 22 6.46 4.58 9.16
N MET A 23 5.37 4.58 8.37
CA MET A 23 4.70 3.35 7.98
C MET A 23 5.60 2.60 7.00
N ASP A 24 6.29 1.61 7.54
CA ASP A 24 7.18 0.74 6.78
C ASP A 24 6.34 -0.39 6.19
N PHE A 25 6.07 -0.29 4.89
CA PHE A 25 5.44 -1.35 4.12
C PHE A 25 6.46 -1.91 3.13
N GLU A 26 6.79 -3.18 3.29
CA GLU A 26 7.72 -3.90 2.45
C GLU A 26 6.97 -4.79 1.45
N LEU A 27 7.38 -4.72 0.19
CA LEU A 27 6.95 -5.67 -0.82
C LEU A 27 7.68 -7.00 -0.61
N ILE A 28 6.95 -8.07 -0.30
CA ILE A 28 7.56 -9.39 -0.06
C ILE A 28 7.31 -10.40 -1.18
N GLU A 29 6.27 -10.20 -1.99
CA GLU A 29 6.02 -11.05 -3.15
C GLU A 29 5.32 -10.28 -4.27
N PHE A 30 5.81 -10.47 -5.50
CA PHE A 30 5.06 -10.14 -6.70
C PHE A 30 5.18 -11.28 -7.70
N SER A 31 4.22 -12.20 -7.67
CA SER A 31 4.27 -13.41 -8.49
C SER A 31 2.86 -13.87 -8.86
N ARG A 32 2.69 -14.41 -10.07
CA ARG A 32 1.43 -15.04 -10.52
C ARG A 32 0.18 -14.16 -10.40
N GLY A 33 0.33 -12.84 -10.53
CA GLY A 33 -0.77 -11.88 -10.37
C GLY A 33 -1.12 -11.58 -8.92
N GLU A 34 -0.34 -12.07 -7.95
CA GLU A 34 -0.50 -11.76 -6.55
C GLU A 34 0.61 -10.79 -6.10
N LEU A 35 0.21 -9.73 -5.41
CA LEU A 35 1.11 -8.78 -4.77
C LEU A 35 0.90 -8.88 -3.26
N LYS A 36 1.96 -9.26 -2.53
CA LYS A 36 1.95 -9.29 -1.08
C LYS A 36 2.82 -8.18 -0.51
N ILE A 37 2.24 -7.42 0.41
CA ILE A 37 2.91 -6.35 1.14
C ILE A 37 2.72 -6.60 2.63
N ILE A 38 3.78 -6.49 3.41
CA ILE A 38 3.70 -6.54 4.88
C ILE A 38 4.09 -5.18 5.46
N GLY A 39 3.52 -4.83 6.60
CA GLY A 39 3.94 -3.62 7.30
C GLY A 39 3.27 -3.48 8.65
N SER A 40 3.44 -2.29 9.24
CA SER A 40 2.82 -1.91 10.49
C SER A 40 2.23 -0.51 10.39
N ILE A 41 1.07 -0.32 11.03
CA ILE A 41 0.44 1.01 11.22
C ILE A 41 0.82 1.64 12.56
N ASP A 42 1.83 1.10 13.23
CA ASP A 42 2.41 1.60 14.47
C ASP A 42 3.93 1.45 14.44
N ILE A 43 4.63 1.99 15.44
CA ILE A 43 6.10 1.92 15.58
C ILE A 43 6.54 0.52 16.08
N SER A 44 5.77 -0.54 15.81
CA SER A 44 6.19 -1.89 16.18
C SER A 44 7.38 -2.33 15.34
N THR A 45 8.28 -3.06 15.99
CA THR A 45 9.48 -3.63 15.36
C THR A 45 9.18 -4.86 14.49
N LYS A 46 7.90 -5.26 14.38
CA LYS A 46 7.47 -6.42 13.60
C LYS A 46 6.23 -6.07 12.79
N PRO A 47 6.23 -6.30 11.46
CA PRO A 47 5.03 -6.20 10.64
C PRO A 47 3.86 -6.97 11.27
N ASN A 48 2.73 -6.30 11.46
CA ASN A 48 1.51 -6.89 12.02
C ASN A 48 0.33 -6.91 11.04
N ILE A 49 0.53 -6.35 9.84
CA ILE A 49 -0.46 -6.30 8.76
C ILE A 49 0.14 -6.96 7.52
N GLU A 50 -0.65 -7.84 6.92
CA GLU A 50 -0.39 -8.43 5.61
C GLU A 50 -1.51 -8.00 4.66
N LEU A 51 -1.15 -7.43 3.52
CA LEU A 51 -2.05 -7.03 2.45
C LEU A 51 -1.77 -7.90 1.23
N VAL A 52 -2.78 -8.65 0.80
CA VAL A 52 -2.71 -9.50 -0.40
C VAL A 52 -3.63 -8.92 -1.46
N PHE A 53 -3.04 -8.48 -2.57
CA PHE A 53 -3.77 -8.01 -3.74
C PHE A 53 -3.73 -9.11 -4.80
N ASN A 54 -4.91 -9.52 -5.27
CA ASN A 54 -5.06 -10.52 -6.32
C ASN A 54 -5.27 -9.85 -7.68
N ASP A 55 -4.96 -10.58 -8.76
CA ASP A 55 -5.10 -10.14 -10.14
C ASP A 55 -4.34 -8.83 -10.48
N VAL A 56 -3.21 -8.60 -9.82
CA VAL A 56 -2.33 -7.46 -10.04
C VAL A 56 -1.54 -7.63 -11.33
N PHE A 57 -1.86 -6.81 -12.34
CA PHE A 57 -1.16 -6.80 -13.62
C PHE A 57 0.13 -5.95 -13.61
N LEU A 58 0.17 -4.91 -12.79
CA LEU A 58 1.31 -4.00 -12.68
C LEU A 58 1.35 -3.35 -11.29
N ALA A 59 2.55 -3.28 -10.71
CA ALA A 59 2.85 -2.50 -9.51
C ALA A 59 4.10 -1.65 -9.78
N SER A 60 4.10 -0.40 -9.33
CA SER A 60 5.29 0.47 -9.34
C SER A 60 5.65 0.83 -7.90
N THR A 61 6.85 0.48 -7.46
CA THR A 61 7.37 0.93 -6.15
C THR A 61 8.10 2.27 -6.32
N PRO A 62 7.98 3.20 -5.36
CA PRO A 62 8.65 4.50 -5.44
C PRO A 62 10.18 4.42 -5.31
N PHE A 63 10.74 3.27 -4.95
CA PHE A 63 12.18 3.07 -4.75
C PHE A 63 12.66 1.80 -5.45
N ASN A 64 13.82 1.92 -6.11
CA ASN A 64 14.59 0.90 -6.83
C ASN A 64 15.98 0.83 -6.18
#